data_AF-A0A7S3TIB6-F1
#
_entry.id   AF-A0A7S3TIB6-F1
#
_cell.length_a   1.000
_cell.length_b   1.000
_cell.length_c   1.000
_cell.angle_alpha   90.00
_cell.angle_beta   90.00
_cell.angle_gamma   90.00
#
_symmetry.space_group_name_H-M   'P 1'
#
loop_
_entity.id
_entity.type
_entity.pdbx_description
1 polymer ?
#
loop_
_entity_poly.entity_id
_entity_poly.type
_entity_poly.pdbx_seq_one_letter_code
_entity_poly.pdbx_strand_id
1 'polypeptide(L)'
;MKQSTMIAVGGVTVAVVAAAVIVGVSVGNNNDSSSDATDDFNQFCATYGISYDSQSEYNFRQNQYEMMTTEITKINQDSSNTFTAAHNPYSVMTSEEYKQMLGFKPDTTQQAQAPVQQ
;
A
#
# COMPACT_ATOMS: atom_id res chain seq x y z
N MET A 1 35.93 36.70 -41.74
CA MET A 1 36.56 36.14 -42.97
C MET A 1 37.73 35.28 -42.50
N LYS A 2 37.63 33.94 -42.57
CA LYS A 2 38.28 33.07 -43.59
C LYS A 2 39.82 33.11 -43.40
N GLN A 3 40.63 32.06 -43.18
CA GLN A 3 40.65 30.59 -43.28
C GLN A 3 41.84 30.11 -42.37
N SER A 4 42.15 28.86 -42.02
CA SER A 4 42.37 27.68 -42.85
C SER A 4 42.56 26.40 -42.03
N THR A 5 41.96 25.34 -42.54
CA THR A 5 42.18 23.90 -42.41
C THR A 5 43.63 23.44 -42.17
N MET A 6 43.82 22.52 -41.21
CA MET A 6 44.72 21.37 -41.38
C MET A 6 44.02 20.12 -40.84
N ILE A 7 43.82 19.14 -41.73
CA ILE A 7 43.29 17.80 -41.45
C ILE A 7 44.48 16.90 -41.13
N ALA A 8 44.61 16.47 -39.88
CA ALA A 8 45.51 15.38 -39.52
C ALA A 8 44.70 14.08 -39.49
N VAL A 9 44.87 13.26 -40.53
CA VAL A 9 44.33 11.91 -40.66
C VAL A 9 45.22 10.96 -39.86
N GLY A 10 44.66 10.28 -38.86
CA GLY A 10 45.38 9.23 -38.16
C GLY A 10 44.66 8.72 -36.92
N GLY A 11 43.78 7.73 -37.10
CA GLY A 11 43.19 6.97 -35.99
C GLY A 11 41.69 6.80 -36.13
N VAL A 12 41.25 5.58 -36.47
CA VAL A 12 39.85 5.17 -36.44
C VAL A 12 39.36 5.26 -34.99
N THR A 13 38.62 6.30 -34.62
CA THR A 13 37.83 6.29 -33.37
C THR A 13 36.47 5.71 -33.68
N VAL A 14 36.17 4.58 -33.03
CA VAL A 14 34.87 3.92 -33.09
C VAL A 14 33.82 4.92 -32.59
N ALA A 15 32.80 5.16 -33.41
CA ALA A 15 31.65 5.98 -33.05
C ALA A 15 30.90 5.32 -31.88
N VAL A 16 31.06 5.85 -30.66
CA VAL A 16 30.08 5.60 -29.62
C VAL A 16 28.96 6.60 -29.87
N VAL A 17 27.83 6.07 -30.35
CA VAL A 17 26.57 6.77 -30.47
C VAL A 17 26.22 7.34 -29.09
N ALA A 18 26.45 8.63 -28.89
CA ALA A 18 25.87 9.35 -27.77
C ALA A 18 24.38 9.48 -28.08
N ALA A 19 23.62 8.44 -27.74
CA ALA A 19 22.18 8.54 -27.61
C ALA A 19 21.93 9.60 -26.53
N ALA A 20 21.49 10.78 -26.95
CA ALA A 20 21.00 11.79 -26.02
C ALA A 20 19.79 11.18 -25.31
N VAL A 21 20.02 10.66 -24.10
CA VAL A 21 18.95 10.23 -23.22
C VAL A 21 18.17 11.48 -22.85
N ILE A 22 16.96 11.59 -23.41
CA ILE A 22 15.99 12.57 -22.99
C ILE A 22 15.60 12.20 -21.55
N VAL A 23 16.25 12.82 -20.57
CA VAL A 23 15.72 12.82 -19.21
C VAL A 23 14.57 13.82 -19.22
N GLY A 24 13.37 13.31 -19.52
CA GLY A 24 12.14 14.00 -19.15
C GLY A 24 12.08 14.03 -17.62
N VAL A 25 12.47 15.14 -17.01
CA VAL A 25 12.09 15.41 -15.62
C VAL A 25 10.60 15.74 -15.63
N SER A 26 9.78 14.75 -15.30
CA SER A 26 8.40 14.96 -14.95
C SER A 26 8.32 15.68 -13.60
N VAL A 27 7.61 16.80 -13.60
CA VAL A 27 7.26 17.60 -12.42
C VAL A 27 6.32 16.80 -11.52
N GLY A 28 6.71 16.55 -10.28
CA GLY A 28 5.81 16.01 -9.25
C GLY A 28 5.45 17.10 -8.25
N ASN A 29 4.22 17.60 -8.30
CA ASN A 29 3.66 18.42 -7.23
C ASN A 29 3.50 17.54 -5.98
N ASN A 30 4.23 17.87 -4.92
CA ASN A 30 4.08 17.23 -3.61
C ASN A 30 2.84 17.81 -2.93
N ASN A 31 1.66 17.21 -3.09
CA ASN A 31 0.47 17.48 -2.25
C ASN A 31 -0.64 16.45 -2.54
N ASP A 32 -0.39 15.15 -2.34
CA ASP A 32 -1.51 14.20 -2.37
C ASP A 32 -1.37 12.99 -1.44
N SER A 33 -1.22 13.27 -0.15
CA SER A 33 -1.28 12.23 0.90
C SER A 33 -2.66 11.57 1.03
N SER A 34 -3.68 12.03 0.31
CA SER A 34 -5.01 11.41 0.24
C SER A 34 -5.20 10.44 -0.93
N SER A 35 -4.52 10.68 -2.06
CA SER A 35 -4.51 9.76 -3.19
C SER A 35 -3.80 8.46 -2.85
N ASP A 36 -2.67 8.56 -2.14
CA ASP A 36 -1.84 7.39 -1.82
C ASP A 36 -2.61 6.31 -1.03
N ALA A 37 -3.35 6.70 0.02
CA ALA A 37 -4.13 5.76 0.83
C ALA A 37 -5.31 5.13 0.07
N THR A 38 -5.90 5.89 -0.85
CA THR A 38 -7.00 5.40 -1.70
C THR A 38 -6.47 4.46 -2.78
N ASP A 39 -5.33 4.78 -3.38
CA ASP A 39 -4.67 3.98 -4.40
C ASP A 39 -4.13 2.67 -3.81
N ASP A 40 -3.56 2.71 -2.60
CA ASP A 40 -3.13 1.53 -1.86
C ASP A 40 -4.31 0.60 -1.55
N PHE A 41 -5.45 1.16 -1.13
CA PHE A 41 -6.66 0.37 -0.88
C PHE A 41 -7.23 -0.24 -2.17
N ASN A 42 -7.22 0.50 -3.27
CA ASN A 42 -7.61 -0.02 -4.59
C ASN A 42 -6.71 -1.18 -5.04
N GLN A 43 -5.40 -1.06 -4.84
CA GLN A 43 -4.44 -2.13 -5.14
C GLN A 43 -4.68 -3.35 -4.25
N PHE A 44 -4.99 -3.15 -2.96
CA PHE A 44 -5.38 -4.22 -2.05
C PHE A 44 -6.63 -4.95 -2.54
N CYS A 45 -7.69 -4.21 -2.91
CA CYS A 45 -8.91 -4.77 -3.47
C CYS A 45 -8.64 -5.59 -4.74
N ALA A 46 -7.82 -5.07 -5.65
CA ALA A 46 -7.42 -5.78 -6.87
C ALA A 46 -6.64 -7.07 -6.56
N THR A 47 -5.74 -7.03 -5.57
CA THR A 47 -4.90 -8.17 -5.17
C THR A 47 -5.72 -9.34 -4.64
N TYR A 48 -6.79 -9.04 -3.88
CA TYR A 48 -7.63 -10.07 -3.26
C TYR A 48 -8.98 -10.28 -3.98
N GLY A 49 -9.20 -9.61 -5.11
CA GLY A 49 -10.44 -9.71 -5.89
C GLY A 49 -11.68 -9.24 -5.13
N ILE A 50 -11.53 -8.23 -4.28
CA ILE A 50 -12.61 -7.68 -3.45
C ILE A 50 -13.27 -6.54 -4.21
N SER A 51 -14.60 -6.57 -4.27
CA SER A 51 -15.45 -5.49 -4.80
C SER A 51 -16.60 -5.20 -3.84
N TYR A 52 -16.99 -3.94 -3.74
CA TYR A 52 -18.10 -3.51 -2.89
C TYR A 52 -19.22 -2.91 -3.74
N ASP A 53 -20.47 -3.25 -3.40
CA ASP A 53 -21.64 -2.85 -4.18
C ASP A 53 -22.11 -1.42 -3.87
N SER A 54 -21.69 -0.86 -2.73
CA SER A 54 -22.09 0.48 -2.29
C SER A 54 -20.89 1.33 -1.91
N GLN A 55 -20.97 2.63 -2.23
CA GLN A 55 -19.93 3.60 -1.84
C GLN A 55 -19.79 3.71 -0.32
N SER A 56 -20.89 3.58 0.42
CA SER A 56 -20.86 3.62 1.89
C SER A 56 -20.05 2.46 2.45
N GLU A 57 -20.21 1.26 1.89
CA GLU A 57 -19.43 0.11 2.32
C GLU A 57 -17.97 0.23 1.91
N TYR A 58 -17.68 0.69 0.69
CA TYR A 58 -16.30 0.99 0.27
C TYR A 58 -15.61 1.93 1.27
N ASN A 59 -16.25 3.06 1.61
CA ASN A 59 -15.68 4.05 2.54
C ASN A 59 -15.47 3.46 3.94
N PHE A 60 -16.43 2.65 4.41
CA PHE A 60 -16.30 1.95 5.70
C PHE A 60 -15.09 1.00 5.71
N ARG A 61 -14.92 0.21 4.64
CA ARG A 61 -13.85 -0.77 4.51
C ARG A 61 -12.49 -0.11 4.31
N GLN A 62 -12.45 1.02 3.61
CA GLN A 62 -11.26 1.86 3.49
C GLN A 62 -10.82 2.38 4.87
N ASN A 63 -11.75 2.86 5.70
CA ASN A 63 -11.40 3.31 7.05
C ASN A 63 -10.86 2.16 7.92
N GLN A 64 -11.46 0.96 7.83
CA GLN A 64 -10.93 -0.24 8.48
C GLN A 64 -9.49 -0.57 8.00
N TYR A 65 -9.24 -0.44 6.69
CA TYR A 65 -7.93 -0.65 6.11
C TYR A 65 -6.88 0.31 6.70
N GLU A 66 -7.18 1.61 6.76
CA GLU A 66 -6.30 2.64 7.33
C GLU A 66 -5.96 2.38 8.81
N MET A 67 -6.96 1.97 9.59
CA MET A 67 -6.76 1.58 10.99
C MET A 67 -5.78 0.40 11.09
N MET A 68 -5.93 -0.60 10.22
CA MET A 68 -5.03 -1.75 10.19
C MET A 68 -3.63 -1.38 9.69
N THR A 69 -3.50 -0.48 8.70
CA THR A 69 -2.21 0.02 8.22
C THR A 69 -1.44 0.67 9.37
N THR A 70 -2.12 1.47 10.18
CA THR A 70 -1.55 2.11 11.36
C THR A 70 -1.07 1.07 12.38
N GLU A 71 -1.86 0.02 12.61
CA GLU A 71 -1.51 -1.03 13.56
C GLU A 71 -0.34 -1.89 13.08
N ILE A 72 -0.34 -2.29 11.81
CA ILE A 72 0.77 -3.01 11.16
C ILE A 72 2.06 -2.18 11.26
N THR A 73 1.96 -0.87 11.01
CA THR A 73 3.12 0.04 11.11
C THR A 73 3.67 0.05 12.53
N LYS A 74 2.82 0.14 13.56
CA LYS A 74 3.26 0.07 14.95
C LYS A 74 3.93 -1.26 15.28
N ILE A 75 3.33 -2.38 14.88
CA ILE A 75 3.88 -3.73 15.11
C ILE A 75 5.26 -3.86 14.48
N ASN A 76 5.43 -3.37 13.26
CA ASN A 76 6.69 -3.46 12.51
C ASN A 76 7.75 -2.45 12.98
N GLN A 77 7.35 -1.35 13.60
CA GLN A 77 8.26 -0.37 14.21
C GLN A 77 8.76 -0.82 15.60
N ASP A 78 8.02 -1.69 16.27
CA ASP A 78 8.41 -2.24 17.56
C ASP A 78 9.50 -3.31 17.39
N SER A 79 10.72 -2.96 17.81
CA SER A 79 11.90 -3.82 17.75
C SER A 79 11.86 -5.03 18.68
N SER A 80 10.88 -5.11 19.58
CA SER A 80 10.65 -6.29 20.42
C SER A 80 9.94 -7.43 19.68
N ASN A 81 9.24 -7.12 18.58
CA ASN A 81 8.58 -8.13 17.76
C ASN A 81 9.60 -8.89 16.90
N THR A 82 9.49 -10.22 16.89
CA THR A 82 10.32 -11.11 16.06
C THR A 82 9.67 -11.46 14.72
N PHE A 83 8.51 -10.88 14.43
CA PHE A 83 7.72 -11.12 13.24
C PHE A 83 7.35 -9.79 12.57
N THR A 84 6.96 -9.87 11.30
CA THR A 84 6.48 -8.73 10.52
C THR A 84 5.01 -8.95 10.18
N ALA A 85 4.20 -7.93 10.39
CA ALA A 85 2.80 -7.91 9.97
C ALA A 85 2.66 -7.28 8.57
N ALA A 86 1.69 -7.74 7.81
CA ALA A 86 1.36 -7.22 6.48
C ALA A 86 -0.15 -7.32 6.24
N HIS A 87 -0.64 -6.55 5.28
CA HIS A 87 -2.05 -6.56 4.90
C HIS A 87 -2.48 -7.92 4.33
N ASN A 88 -3.65 -8.36 4.77
CA ASN A 88 -4.30 -9.60 4.36
C ASN A 88 -5.80 -9.33 4.13
N PRO A 89 -6.59 -10.25 3.55
CA PRO A 89 -8.02 -10.04 3.29
C PRO A 89 -8.82 -9.67 4.53
N TYR A 90 -8.34 -10.03 5.72
CA TYR A 90 -9.00 -9.75 7.00
C TYR A 90 -8.73 -8.34 7.52
N SER A 91 -7.82 -7.57 6.89
CA SER A 91 -7.49 -6.20 7.28
C SER A 91 -8.65 -5.21 7.17
N VAL A 92 -9.69 -5.56 6.40
CA VAL A 92 -10.92 -4.77 6.22
C VAL A 92 -12.10 -5.26 7.06
N MET A 93 -11.91 -6.34 7.82
CA MET A 93 -12.96 -6.90 8.66
C MET A 93 -12.97 -6.20 10.02
N THR A 94 -14.17 -6.07 10.58
CA THR A 94 -14.34 -5.74 11.99
C THR A 94 -13.98 -6.94 12.86
N SER A 95 -13.71 -6.69 14.14
CA SER A 95 -13.46 -7.75 15.12
C SER A 95 -14.65 -8.70 15.26
N GLU A 96 -15.88 -8.18 15.14
CA GLU A 96 -17.11 -8.96 15.19
C GLU A 96 -17.27 -9.88 13.98
N GLU A 97 -17.06 -9.34 12.78
CA GLU A 97 -17.09 -10.12 11.53
C GLU A 97 -16.03 -11.22 11.55
N TYR A 98 -14.80 -10.87 11.94
CA TYR A 98 -13.72 -11.85 12.07
C TYR A 98 -14.07 -12.93 13.09
N LYS A 99 -14.65 -12.55 14.24
CA LYS A 99 -15.05 -13.49 15.30
C LYS A 99 -16.16 -14.45 14.85
N GLN A 100 -17.08 -14.03 14.00
CA GLN A 100 -18.12 -14.91 13.45
C GLN A 100 -17.53 -16.01 12.55
N MET A 101 -16.40 -15.73 11.89
CA MET A 101 -15.67 -16.74 11.11
C MET A 101 -14.90 -17.72 12.00
N LEU A 102 -14.56 -17.33 13.22
CA LEU A 102 -13.92 -18.23 14.16
C LEU A 102 -14.96 -19.25 14.62
N GLY A 103 -14.67 -20.54 14.42
CA GLY A 103 -15.53 -21.65 14.87
C GLY A 103 -15.64 -21.81 16.39
N PHE A 104 -15.35 -20.75 17.16
CA PHE A 104 -15.45 -20.73 18.61
C PHE A 104 -16.93 -20.85 19.02
N LYS A 105 -17.27 -22.01 19.59
CA LYS A 105 -18.58 -22.23 20.21
C LYS A 105 -18.45 -21.90 21.69
N PRO A 106 -19.09 -20.83 22.20
CA PRO A 106 -19.11 -20.60 23.63
C PRO A 106 -19.85 -21.75 24.31
N ASP A 107 -19.28 -22.31 25.38
CA ASP A 107 -20.02 -23.21 26.26
C ASP A 107 -21.19 -22.41 26.85
N THR A 108 -22.40 -22.73 26.39
CA THR A 108 -23.67 -22.07 26.77
C THR A 108 -23.92 -22.05 28.29
N THR A 109 -23.16 -22.82 29.06
CA THR A 109 -23.27 -22.96 30.51
C THR A 109 -22.84 -21.70 31.29
N GLN A 110 -22.11 -20.75 30.68
CA GLN A 110 -21.56 -19.58 31.41
C GLN A 110 -22.19 -18.22 31.06
N GLN A 111 -23.12 -18.13 30.09
CA GLN A 111 -23.75 -16.86 29.70
C GLN A 111 -25.05 -16.52 30.46
N ALA A 112 -25.51 -17.39 31.37
CA ALA A 112 -26.75 -17.17 32.13
C ALA A 112 -26.59 -16.32 33.41
N GLN A 113 -25.40 -15.79 33.71
CA GLN A 113 -25.17 -14.98 34.91
C GLN A 113 -24.29 -13.77 34.62
N ALA A 114 -24.91 -12.69 34.13
CA ALA A 114 -24.45 -11.34 34.42
C ALA A 114 -25.55 -10.65 35.24
N PRO A 115 -25.32 -10.30 36.52
CA PRO A 115 -26.32 -9.61 37.32
C PRO A 115 -26.58 -8.22 36.75
N VAL A 116 -27.87 -7.91 36.58
CA VAL A 116 -28.38 -6.56 36.34
C VAL A 116 -27.98 -5.72 37.55
N GLN A 117 -27.01 -4.82 37.42
CA GLN A 117 -26.73 -3.83 38.45
C GLN A 117 -27.84 -2.78 38.41
N GLN A 118 -28.63 -2.71 39.48
CA GLN A 118 -29.61 -1.66 39.74
C GLN A 118 -28.93 -0.39 40.24
#